data_AF-A0A8E6BAW3-F1
#
_entry.id   AF-A0A8E6BAW3-F1
#
_cell.length_a   1.000
_cell.length_b   1.000
_cell.length_c   1.000
_cell.angle_alpha   90.00
_cell.angle_beta   90.00
_cell.angle_gamma   90.00
#
_symmetry.space_group_name_H-M   'P 1'
#
loop_
_entity.id
_entity.type
_entity.pdbx_description
1 polymer ?
#
loop_
_entity_poly.entity_id
_entity_poly.type
_entity_poly.pdbx_seq_one_letter_code
_entity_poly.pdbx_strand_id
1 'polypeptide(L)'
;MIVEPMYRRIINDEALTRGLGDIEARMLVEWLVDWAELLEETIPDVGDANQKIGQLQKKARAISKFVVLWSDGHSKAGALQLAATERFQFPIPEEKCEADEAMARILKWENDHLAQF
;
A
#
# COMPACT_ATOMS: atom_id res chain seq x y z
N MET A 1 -13.05 5.76 -20.19
CA MET A 1 -13.05 5.36 -18.77
C MET A 1 -12.18 4.13 -18.63
N ILE A 2 -10.98 4.30 -18.08
CA ILE A 2 -10.02 3.22 -17.84
C ILE A 2 -10.13 2.71 -16.39
N VAL A 3 -10.72 3.53 -15.51
CA VAL A 3 -11.37 3.23 -14.23
C VAL A 3 -11.76 1.74 -14.08
N GLU A 4 -12.71 1.23 -14.87
CA GLU A 4 -13.41 -0.01 -14.48
C GLU A 4 -12.55 -1.30 -14.53
N PRO A 5 -11.70 -1.54 -15.55
CA PRO A 5 -10.70 -2.60 -15.50
C PRO A 5 -9.69 -2.48 -14.36
N MET A 6 -9.33 -1.25 -13.96
CA MET A 6 -8.29 -0.99 -12.96
C MET A 6 -8.81 -1.19 -11.53
N TYR A 7 -10.00 -0.66 -11.24
CA TYR A 7 -10.70 -0.91 -9.99
C TYR A 7 -10.93 -2.40 -9.78
N ARG A 8 -11.33 -3.13 -10.84
CA ARG A 8 -11.43 -4.60 -10.77
C ARG A 8 -10.08 -5.25 -10.45
N ARG A 9 -8.95 -4.73 -10.91
CA ARG A 9 -7.63 -5.28 -10.55
C ARG A 9 -7.29 -5.04 -9.09
N ILE A 10 -7.58 -3.86 -8.55
CA ILE A 10 -7.35 -3.55 -7.13
C ILE A 10 -8.25 -4.40 -6.24
N ILE A 11 -9.55 -4.46 -6.56
CA ILE A 11 -10.55 -5.17 -5.77
C ILE A 11 -10.36 -6.69 -5.83
N ASN A 12 -9.97 -7.25 -6.98
CA ASN A 12 -9.77 -8.69 -7.12
C ASN A 12 -8.37 -9.16 -6.70
N ASP A 13 -7.51 -8.24 -6.26
CA ASP A 13 -6.18 -8.59 -5.77
C ASP A 13 -6.25 -9.10 -4.33
N GLU A 14 -6.59 -10.38 -4.17
CA GLU A 14 -6.65 -11.00 -2.84
C GLU A 14 -5.32 -10.89 -2.07
N ALA A 15 -4.19 -10.75 -2.76
CA ALA A 15 -2.89 -10.58 -2.11
C ALA A 15 -2.75 -9.21 -1.42
N LEU A 16 -3.61 -8.25 -1.74
CA LEU A 16 -3.63 -6.91 -1.14
C LEU A 16 -4.19 -6.94 0.28
N THR A 17 -5.26 -7.71 0.51
CA THR A 17 -6.01 -7.70 1.78
C THR A 17 -5.79 -8.96 2.63
N ARG A 18 -5.12 -9.99 2.09
CA ARG A 18 -4.89 -11.25 2.81
C ARG A 18 -4.12 -11.04 4.12
N GLY A 19 -4.75 -11.43 5.23
CA GLY A 19 -4.17 -11.38 6.57
C GLY A 19 -4.36 -10.04 7.29
N LEU A 20 -4.92 -9.03 6.61
CA LEU A 20 -5.34 -7.78 7.24
C LEU A 20 -6.71 -7.94 7.90
N GLY A 21 -6.98 -7.13 8.93
CA GLY A 21 -8.33 -6.91 9.40
C GLY A 21 -9.11 -6.01 8.45
N ASP A 22 -10.42 -5.90 8.68
CA ASP A 22 -11.32 -5.13 7.81
C ASP A 22 -10.94 -3.64 7.74
N ILE A 23 -10.43 -3.09 8.86
CA ILE A 23 -10.03 -1.69 8.95
C ILE A 23 -8.80 -1.44 8.07
N GLU A 24 -7.74 -2.24 8.23
CA GLU A 24 -6.50 -2.07 7.48
C GLU A 24 -6.70 -2.37 6.00
N ALA A 25 -7.50 -3.40 5.68
CA ALA A 25 -7.85 -3.73 4.31
C ALA A 25 -8.58 -2.57 3.63
N ARG A 26 -9.56 -1.96 4.32
CA ARG A 26 -10.28 -0.79 3.81
C ARG A 26 -9.34 0.38 3.57
N MET A 27 -8.49 0.72 4.54
CA MET A 27 -7.55 1.84 4.43
C MET A 27 -6.61 1.69 3.24
N LEU A 28 -6.07 0.49 3.01
CA LEU A 28 -5.15 0.23 1.91
C LEU A 28 -5.85 0.27 0.54
N VAL A 29 -7.08 -0.23 0.46
CA VAL A 29 -7.90 -0.19 -0.76
C VAL A 29 -8.29 1.24 -1.10
N GLU A 30 -8.80 2.00 -0.13
CA GLU A 30 -9.15 3.42 -0.31
C GLU A 30 -7.94 4.22 -0.77
N TRP A 31 -6.79 4.03 -0.13
CA TRP A 31 -5.55 4.69 -0.53
C TRP A 31 -5.13 4.36 -1.98
N LEU A 32 -5.20 3.09 -2.40
CA LEU A 32 -4.89 2.72 -3.78
C LEU A 32 -5.87 3.30 -4.79
N VAL A 33 -7.14 3.38 -4.41
CA VAL A 33 -8.22 3.95 -5.22
C VAL A 33 -7.98 5.44 -5.44
N ASP A 34 -7.76 6.20 -4.37
CA ASP A 34 -7.51 7.65 -4.43
C ASP A 34 -6.31 7.97 -5.35
N TRP A 35 -5.22 7.20 -5.21
CA TRP A 35 -4.05 7.37 -6.07
C TRP A 35 -4.30 6.95 -7.53
N ALA A 36 -5.12 5.93 -7.77
CA ALA A 36 -5.45 5.53 -9.13
C ALA A 36 -6.25 6.61 -9.86
N GLU A 37 -7.20 7.26 -9.16
CA GLU A 37 -7.94 8.40 -9.68
C GLU A 37 -7.00 9.58 -9.98
N LEU A 38 -6.14 9.95 -9.02
CA LEU A 38 -5.21 11.06 -9.19
C LEU A 38 -4.24 10.83 -10.37
N LEU A 39 -3.73 9.61 -10.54
CA LEU A 39 -2.81 9.27 -11.64
C LEU A 39 -3.53 9.30 -13.01
N GLU A 40 -4.80 8.89 -13.09
CA GLU A 40 -5.60 9.00 -14.32
C GLU A 40 -5.84 10.47 -14.70
N GLU A 41 -6.06 11.34 -13.71
CA GLU A 41 -6.25 12.78 -13.95
C GLU A 41 -4.95 13.49 -14.34
N THR A 42 -3.81 13.07 -13.77
CA THR A 42 -2.55 13.80 -13.89
C THR A 42 -1.68 13.32 -15.05
N ILE A 43 -1.78 12.05 -15.46
CA ILE A 43 -0.94 11.45 -16.50
C ILE A 43 -1.76 11.28 -17.80
N PRO A 44 -1.48 12.08 -18.86
CA PRO A 44 -2.25 12.00 -20.12
C PRO A 44 -2.05 10.68 -20.88
N ASP A 45 -0.89 10.03 -20.71
CA ASP A 45 -0.60 8.77 -21.38
C ASP A 45 -1.10 7.58 -20.55
N VAL A 46 -1.96 6.78 -21.18
CA VAL A 46 -2.61 5.62 -20.57
C VAL A 46 -1.61 4.52 -20.23
N GLY A 47 -0.55 4.34 -21.02
CA GLY A 47 0.50 3.36 -20.76
C GLY A 47 1.29 3.70 -19.51
N ASP A 48 1.69 4.97 -19.39
CA ASP A 48 2.44 5.49 -18.26
C ASP A 48 1.60 5.48 -16.96
N ALA A 49 0.32 5.87 -17.03
CA ALA A 49 -0.60 5.81 -15.89
C ALA A 49 -0.75 4.36 -15.38
N ASN A 50 -0.95 3.40 -16.29
CA ASN A 50 -1.04 1.98 -15.95
C ASN A 50 0.25 1.44 -15.34
N GLN A 51 1.42 1.87 -15.84
CA GLN A 51 2.70 1.46 -15.29
C GLN A 51 2.86 1.96 -13.85
N LYS A 52 2.51 3.22 -13.59
CA LYS A 52 2.59 3.84 -12.25
C LYS A 52 1.64 3.16 -11.27
N ILE A 53 0.40 2.90 -11.67
CA ILE A 53 -0.56 2.18 -10.82
C ILE A 53 -0.08 0.75 -10.54
N GLY A 54 0.51 0.07 -11.53
CA GLY A 54 1.10 -1.26 -11.33
C GLY A 54 2.28 -1.25 -10.34
N GLN A 55 3.08 -0.18 -10.30
CA GLN A 55 4.14 -0.01 -9.30
C GLN A 55 3.53 0.22 -7.91
N LEU A 56 2.49 1.05 -7.84
CA LEU A 56 1.79 1.35 -6.58
C LEU A 56 1.12 0.12 -5.99
N GLN A 57 0.47 -0.71 -6.81
CA GLN A 57 -0.10 -1.99 -6.38
C GLN A 57 0.95 -2.94 -5.80
N LYS A 58 2.13 -3.05 -6.43
CA LYS A 58 3.22 -3.87 -5.87
C LYS A 58 3.67 -3.35 -4.51
N LYS A 59 3.79 -2.03 -4.37
CA LYS A 59 4.15 -1.38 -3.11
C LYS A 59 3.08 -1.62 -2.03
N ALA A 60 1.81 -1.50 -2.38
CA ALA A 60 0.69 -1.75 -1.49
C ALA A 60 0.68 -3.19 -0.96
N ARG A 61 0.95 -4.18 -1.82
CA ARG A 61 1.10 -5.59 -1.39
C ARG A 61 2.25 -5.77 -0.41
N ALA A 62 3.36 -5.08 -0.61
CA ALA A 62 4.50 -5.13 0.28
C ALA A 62 4.19 -4.48 1.64
N ILE A 63 3.49 -3.34 1.65
CA ILE A 63 2.99 -2.67 2.85
C ILE A 63 2.03 -3.58 3.63
N SER A 64 1.06 -4.19 2.94
CA SER A 64 0.12 -5.15 3.54
C SER A 64 0.86 -6.27 4.29
N LYS A 65 1.80 -6.95 3.63
CA LYS A 65 2.63 -7.98 4.25
C LYS A 65 3.43 -7.47 5.44
N PHE A 66 3.98 -6.26 5.33
CA PHE A 66 4.71 -5.65 6.43
C PHE A 66 3.81 -5.44 7.65
N VAL A 67 2.63 -4.85 7.46
CA VAL A 67 1.67 -4.61 8.55
C VAL A 67 1.24 -5.91 9.20
N VAL A 68 0.93 -6.95 8.41
CA VAL A 68 0.62 -8.29 8.94
C VAL A 68 1.77 -8.81 9.81
N LEU A 69 3.02 -8.73 9.32
CA LEU A 69 4.18 -9.22 10.07
C LEU A 69 4.54 -8.37 11.31
N TRP A 70 4.27 -7.07 11.24
CA TRP A 70 4.59 -6.11 12.31
C TRP A 70 3.60 -6.18 13.47
N SER A 71 2.34 -6.51 13.17
CA SER A 71 1.24 -6.59 14.14
C SER A 71 1.55 -7.55 15.30
N ASP A 72 0.79 -7.40 16.39
CA ASP A 72 1.01 -8.22 17.57
C ASP A 72 0.83 -9.72 17.26
N GLY A 73 1.61 -10.58 17.92
CA GLY A 73 1.62 -12.02 17.66
C GLY A 73 2.36 -12.48 16.39
N HIS A 74 2.81 -11.57 15.51
CA HIS A 74 3.58 -11.91 14.31
C HIS A 74 5.09 -11.61 14.42
N SER A 75 5.85 -11.97 13.38
CA SER A 75 7.31 -11.92 13.34
C SER A 75 7.85 -10.51 13.03
N LYS A 76 8.22 -9.76 14.09
CA LYS A 76 8.94 -8.48 13.99
C LYS A 76 10.20 -8.60 13.12
N ALA A 77 10.97 -9.69 13.28
CA ALA A 77 12.16 -9.93 12.48
C ALA A 77 11.85 -10.08 10.98
N GLY A 78 10.75 -10.77 10.65
CA GLY A 78 10.29 -10.91 9.26
C GLY A 78 9.86 -9.58 8.66
N ALA A 79 9.17 -8.73 9.42
CA ALA A 79 8.79 -7.39 8.99
C ALA A 79 10.03 -6.52 8.68
N LEU A 80 11.05 -6.57 9.54
CA LEU A 80 12.30 -5.82 9.32
C LEU A 80 13.08 -6.34 8.10
N GLN A 81 13.14 -7.66 7.91
CA GLN A 81 13.76 -8.25 6.72
C GLN A 81 13.04 -7.87 5.43
N LEU A 82 11.70 -7.87 5.46
CA LEU A 82 10.89 -7.41 4.35
C LEU A 82 11.17 -5.93 4.06
N ALA A 83 11.18 -5.08 5.09
CA ALA A 83 11.46 -3.66 4.92
C ALA A 83 12.84 -3.38 4.30
N ALA A 84 13.87 -4.14 4.71
CA ALA A 84 15.20 -4.05 4.11
C ALA A 84 15.21 -4.52 2.64
N THR A 85 14.49 -5.59 2.33
CA THR A 85 14.43 -6.18 0.98
C THR A 85 13.68 -5.27 0.01
N GLU A 86 12.54 -4.75 0.43
CA GLU A 86 11.69 -3.81 -0.32
C GLU A 86 12.24 -2.38 -0.29
N ARG A 87 13.30 -2.14 0.51
CA ARG A 87 13.96 -0.84 0.71
C ARG A 87 12.98 0.26 1.07
N PHE A 88 12.07 -0.04 2.01
CA PHE A 88 11.11 0.94 2.48
C PHE A 88 11.81 2.18 3.03
N GLN A 89 11.23 3.33 2.71
CA GLN A 89 11.73 4.64 3.09
C GLN A 89 10.93 5.27 4.23
N PHE A 90 9.72 4.75 4.50
CA PHE A 90 8.96 5.18 5.67
C PHE A 90 9.70 4.81 6.96
N PRO A 91 9.61 5.65 8.00
CA PRO A 91 10.20 5.34 9.29
C PRO A 91 9.50 4.13 9.89
N ILE A 92 10.27 3.08 10.20
CA ILE A 92 9.76 1.89 10.87
C ILE A 92 9.45 2.25 12.33
N PRO A 93 8.25 1.94 12.86
CA PRO A 93 7.94 2.18 14.26
C PRO A 93 8.96 1.50 15.19
N GLU A 94 9.37 2.15 16.29
CA GLU A 94 10.33 1.56 17.23
C GLU A 94 9.69 0.41 18.04
N GLU A 95 8.47 0.65 18.49
CA GLU A 95 7.63 -0.27 19.25
C GLU A 95 6.61 -0.97 18.34
N LYS A 96 6.18 -2.16 18.76
CA LYS A 96 5.03 -2.81 18.12
C LYS A 96 3.80 -1.95 18.41
N CYS A 97 2.94 -1.84 17.41
CA CYS A 97 1.65 -1.18 17.52
C CYS A 97 0.59 -2.04 16.82
N GLU A 98 -0.66 -1.66 17.01
CA GLU A 98 -1.79 -2.29 16.31
C GLU A 98 -1.65 -2.11 14.79
N ALA A 99 -2.28 -3.01 14.04
CA ALA A 99 -2.12 -3.08 12.59
C ALA A 99 -2.71 -1.84 11.88
N ASP A 100 -3.84 -1.33 12.36
CA ASP A 100 -4.47 -0.07 11.91
C ASP A 100 -3.59 1.14 12.16
N GLU A 101 -2.96 1.22 13.33
CA GLU A 101 -2.02 2.29 13.65
C GLU A 101 -0.77 2.22 12.75
N ALA A 102 -0.21 1.03 12.54
CA ALA A 102 0.91 0.84 11.63
C ALA A 102 0.54 1.26 10.19
N MET A 103 -0.61 0.80 9.70
CA MET A 103 -1.13 1.14 8.37
C MET A 103 -1.33 2.65 8.22
N ALA A 104 -1.99 3.31 9.18
CA ALA A 104 -2.24 4.74 9.14
C ALA A 104 -0.95 5.56 9.03
N ARG A 105 0.06 5.22 9.84
CA ARG A 105 1.36 5.90 9.85
C ARG A 105 2.10 5.73 8.52
N ILE A 106 2.10 4.52 7.97
CA ILE A 106 2.75 4.22 6.68
C ILE A 106 2.06 4.97 5.55
N LEU A 107 0.74 4.83 5.40
CA LEU A 107 -0.01 5.46 4.30
C LEU A 107 0.05 6.99 4.35
N LYS A 108 0.06 7.57 5.56
CA LYS A 108 0.28 9.01 5.73
C LYS A 108 1.65 9.43 5.22
N TRP A 109 2.71 8.74 5.64
CA TRP A 109 4.07 9.04 5.15
C TRP A 109 4.16 8.89 3.64
N GLU A 110 3.54 7.83 3.09
CA GLU A 110 3.47 7.62 1.64
C GLU A 110 2.78 8.79 0.94
N ASN A 111 1.64 9.28 1.43
CA ASN A 111 0.99 10.44 0.82
C ASN A 111 1.90 11.68 0.78
N ASP A 112 2.61 11.95 1.88
CA ASP A 112 3.51 13.11 1.97
C ASP A 112 4.71 13.02 1.01
N HIS A 113 5.14 11.82 0.63
CA HIS A 113 6.35 11.58 -0.18
C HIS A 113 6.05 11.15 -1.62
N LEU A 114 4.88 10.57 -1.88
CA LEU A 114 4.36 10.31 -3.22
C LEU A 114 3.82 11.60 -3.86
N ALA A 115 3.45 12.63 -3.08
CA ALA A 115 3.07 13.94 -3.63
C ALA A 115 4.22 14.68 -4.37
N GLN A 116 5.42 14.08 -4.44
CA GLN A 116 6.56 14.57 -5.22
C GLN A 116 6.64 13.92 -6.62
N PHE A 117 5.66 13.11 -7.01
CA PHE A 117 5.52 12.53 -8.35
C PHE A 117 4.96 13.50 -9.38
#